data_AF-X1J2W4-F1
#
_entry.id   AF-X1J2W4-F1
#
_cell.length_a   1.000
_cell.length_b   1.000
_cell.length_c   1.000
_cell.angle_alpha   90.00
_cell.angle_beta   90.00
_cell.angle_gamma   90.00
#
_symmetry.space_group_name_H-M   'P 1'
#
loop_
_entity.id
_entity.type
_entity.pdbx_description
1 polymer ?
#
loop_
_entity_poly.entity_id
_entity_poly.type
_entity_poly.pdbx_seq_one_letter_code
_entity_poly.pdbx_strand_id
1 'polypeptide(L)'
;MENMATSYSRELMVSIPQGSLVDIETTGLDRIHDGIVVFGYVQGSRLEIICRTSKDEKPFIAQIAELIPKLLKPFYAYNLSFEKNSLKP
;
A
#
# COMPACT_ATOMS: atom_id res chain seq x y z
N MET A 1 20.08 -10.05 -5.73
CA MET A 1 18.74 -9.52 -6.06
C MET A 1 18.71 -8.09 -5.56
N GLU A 2 18.44 -7.11 -6.42
CA GLU A 2 18.18 -5.75 -5.96
C GLU A 2 16.95 -5.75 -5.05
N ASN A 3 17.00 -5.03 -3.93
CA ASN A 3 15.82 -4.81 -3.10
C ASN A 3 14.86 -3.92 -3.90
N MET A 4 13.76 -4.51 -4.37
CA MET A 4 12.76 -3.88 -5.24
C MET A 4 11.84 -2.90 -4.50
N ALA A 5 11.93 -2.88 -3.16
CA ALA A 5 11.26 -1.93 -2.30
C ALA A 5 12.04 -1.73 -0.99
N THR A 6 11.80 -0.60 -0.32
CA THR A 6 12.24 -0.36 1.06
C THR A 6 11.01 -0.31 1.95
N SER A 7 11.07 -0.92 3.13
CA SER A 7 10.00 -0.86 4.12
C SER A 7 10.38 0.00 5.32
N TYR A 8 9.37 0.67 5.87
CA TYR A 8 9.46 1.41 7.12
C TYR A 8 8.30 0.98 8.02
N SER A 9 8.61 0.62 9.27
CA SER A 9 7.63 0.20 10.27
C SER A 9 7.71 1.11 11.49
N ARG A 10 6.56 1.45 12.08
CA ARG A 10 6.49 2.22 13.32
C ARG A 10 5.30 1.80 14.18
N GLU A 11 5.49 1.75 15.49
CA GLU A 11 4.39 1.68 16.45
C GLU A 11 3.78 3.06 16.71
N LEU A 12 2.46 3.14 16.63
CA LEU A 12 1.66 4.32 16.88
C LEU A 12 1.12 4.32 18.31
N MET A 13 0.82 5.51 18.83
CA MET A 13 0.21 5.68 20.16
C MET A 13 -1.27 5.31 20.21
N VAL A 14 -1.88 5.05 19.04
CA VAL A 14 -3.29 4.71 18.86
C VAL A 14 -3.38 3.49 17.96
N SER A 15 -4.49 2.76 18.07
CA SER A 15 -4.72 1.56 17.27
C SER A 15 -6.05 1.60 16.53
N ILE A 16 -6.11 0.84 15.44
CA ILE A 16 -7.35 0.51 14.76
C ILE A 16 -7.90 -0.76 15.41
N PRO A 17 -9.11 -0.73 16.02
CA PRO A 17 -9.63 -1.85 16.80
C PRO A 17 -9.97 -3.09 15.95
N GLN A 18 -10.35 -2.89 14.69
CA GLN A 18 -10.66 -3.98 13.76
C GLN A 18 -10.35 -3.53 12.33
N GLY A 19 -9.73 -4.40 11.53
CA GLY A 19 -9.43 -4.15 10.12
C GLY A 19 -8.10 -3.44 9.91
N SER A 20 -7.92 -2.89 8.70
CA SER A 20 -6.72 -2.17 8.31
C SER A 20 -7.08 -0.87 7.60
N LEU A 21 -6.41 0.23 7.96
CA LEU A 21 -6.42 1.46 7.17
C LEU A 21 -5.36 1.32 6.09
N VAL A 22 -5.70 1.59 4.84
CA VAL A 22 -4.79 1.48 3.70
C VAL A 22 -4.73 2.80 2.96
N ASP A 23 -3.58 3.07 2.36
CA ASP A 23 -3.34 4.25 1.55
C ASP A 23 -2.34 3.94 0.43
N ILE A 24 -2.48 4.65 -0.70
CA ILE A 24 -1.71 4.40 -1.93
C ILE A 24 -1.27 5.73 -2.50
N GLU A 25 0.05 5.90 -2.67
CA GLU A 25 0.61 7.05 -3.37
C GLU A 25 1.04 6.65 -4.78
N THR A 26 0.69 7.50 -5.75
CA THR A 26 0.99 7.32 -7.17
C THR A 26 1.83 8.49 -7.69
N THR A 27 2.45 8.33 -8.86
CA THR A 27 3.18 9.45 -9.51
C THR A 27 2.26 10.56 -10.03
N GLY A 28 0.97 10.28 -10.14
CA GLY A 28 -0.07 11.19 -10.64
C GLY A 28 -1.44 10.49 -10.66
N LEU A 29 -2.42 11.11 -11.32
CA LEU A 29 -3.82 10.66 -11.31
C LEU A 29 -4.21 9.78 -12.52
N ASP A 30 -3.34 9.65 -13.53
CA ASP A 30 -3.62 8.88 -14.74
C ASP A 30 -3.26 7.39 -14.54
N ARG A 31 -4.27 6.52 -14.46
CA ARG A 31 -4.05 5.08 -14.17
C ARG A 31 -3.30 4.31 -15.27
N ILE A 32 -3.20 4.87 -16.48
CA ILE A 32 -2.51 4.26 -17.62
C ILE A 32 -1.03 4.64 -17.59
N HIS A 33 -0.73 5.90 -17.26
CA HIS A 33 0.61 6.47 -17.35
C HIS A 33 1.34 6.57 -16.02
N ASP A 34 0.60 6.77 -14.93
CA ASP A 34 1.12 6.83 -13.58
C ASP A 34 1.16 5.46 -12.91
N GLY A 35 2.16 5.29 -12.05
CA GLY A 35 2.38 4.05 -11.32
C GLY A 35 2.34 4.26 -9.81
N ILE A 36 2.12 3.18 -9.07
CA ILE A 36 2.16 3.17 -7.62
C ILE A 36 3.62 3.31 -7.15
N VAL A 37 3.85 4.19 -6.19
CA VAL A 37 5.18 4.43 -5.60
C VAL A 37 5.23 4.09 -4.11
N VAL A 38 4.11 4.18 -3.40
CA VAL A 38 4.03 3.82 -1.99
C VAL A 38 2.74 3.06 -1.71
N PHE A 39 2.86 2.01 -0.89
CA PHE A 39 1.74 1.34 -0.26
C PHE A 39 1.89 1.46 1.26
N GLY A 40 0.93 2.11 1.90
CA GLY A 40 0.89 2.30 3.34
C GLY A 40 -0.28 1.54 3.95
N TYR A 41 -0.09 0.98 5.13
CA TYR A 41 -1.21 0.49 5.93
C TYR A 41 -0.95 0.60 7.42
N VAL A 42 -2.05 0.70 8.17
CA VAL A 42 -2.07 0.57 9.64
C VAL A 42 -2.94 -0.63 9.99
N GLN A 43 -2.41 -1.51 10.84
CA GLN A 43 -3.16 -2.64 11.42
C GLN A 43 -2.86 -2.72 12.92
N GLY A 44 -3.90 -2.67 13.76
CA GLY A 44 -3.69 -2.44 15.19
C GLY A 44 -3.00 -1.11 15.41
N SER A 45 -1.90 -1.09 16.18
CA SER A 45 -1.05 0.10 16.40
C SER A 45 0.10 0.23 15.41
N ARG A 46 0.25 -0.70 14.46
CA ARG A 46 1.45 -0.78 13.61
C ARG A 46 1.22 -0.09 12.27
N LEU A 47 2.02 0.92 11.98
CA LEU A 47 2.17 1.54 10.66
C LEU A 47 3.27 0.83 9.87
N GLU A 48 2.95 0.50 8.62
CA GLU A 48 3.86 -0.08 7.64
C GLU A 48 3.79 0.74 6.36
N ILE A 49 4.95 1.10 5.83
CA ILE A 49 5.10 1.86 4.59
C ILE A 49 6.06 1.09 3.70
N ILE A 50 5.64 0.77 2.49
CA ILE A 50 6.45 0.08 1.49
C ILE A 50 6.63 1.04 0.31
N CYS A 51 7.89 1.41 0.05
CA CYS A 51 8.24 2.35 -1.01
C CYS A 51 8.93 1.61 -2.16
N ARG A 52 8.44 1.81 -3.39
CA ARG A 52 9.08 1.30 -4.60
C ARG A 52 10.43 1.99 -4.83
N THR A 53 11.48 1.22 -5.05
CA THR A 53 12.84 1.73 -5.31
C THR A 53 13.25 1.61 -6.77
N SER A 54 12.56 0.78 -7.55
CA SER A 54 12.86 0.54 -8.96
C SER A 54 11.90 1.29 -9.89
N LYS A 55 12.35 1.54 -11.13
CA LYS A 55 11.49 2.12 -12.18
C LYS A 55 10.42 1.15 -12.67
N ASP A 56 10.65 -0.16 -12.54
CA ASP A 56 9.69 -1.19 -12.93
C ASP A 56 8.62 -1.36 -11.83
N GLU A 57 7.38 -1.08 -12.19
CA GLU A 57 6.24 -1.17 -11.27
C GLU A 57 5.84 -2.63 -10.99
N LYS A 58 5.99 -3.55 -11.95
CA LYS A 58 5.37 -4.89 -11.86
C LYS A 58 5.79 -5.68 -10.61
N PRO A 59 7.08 -5.74 -10.24
CA PRO A 59 7.51 -6.51 -9.07
C PRO A 59 6.97 -5.93 -7.76
N PHE A 60 6.83 -4.60 -7.70
CA PHE A 60 6.26 -3.91 -6.56
C PHE A 60 4.75 -4.20 -6.42
N ILE A 61 4.01 -4.19 -7.53
CA ILE A 61 2.60 -4.56 -7.53
C ILE A 61 2.41 -6.02 -7.12
N ALA A 62 3.25 -6.94 -7.62
CA ALA A 62 3.19 -8.35 -7.21
C ALA A 62 3.39 -8.53 -5.70
N GLN A 63 4.36 -7.80 -5.12
CA GLN A 63 4.59 -7.79 -3.67
C GLN A 63 3.36 -7.30 -2.89
N ILE A 64 2.73 -6.20 -3.33
CA ILE A 64 1.52 -5.68 -2.69
C ILE A 64 0.36 -6.67 -2.83
N ALA A 65 0.19 -7.29 -4.00
CA ALA A 65 -0.86 -8.26 -4.27
C ALA A 65 -0.75 -9.51 -3.37
N GLU A 66 0.46 -9.94 -3.04
CA GLU A 66 0.70 -11.03 -2.07
C GLU A 66 0.45 -10.62 -0.61
N LEU A 67 0.51 -9.33 -0.31
CA LEU A 67 0.33 -8.77 1.03
C LEU A 67 -1.15 -8.52 1.34
N ILE A 68 -1.91 -7.95 0.39
CA ILE A 68 -3.31 -7.55 0.59
C ILE A 68 -4.18 -8.68 1.21
N PRO A 69 -4.11 -9.95 0.77
CA PRO A 69 -4.91 -11.03 1.34
C PRO A 69 -4.59 -11.34 2.81
N LYS A 70 -3.41 -10.95 3.30
CA LYS A 70 -2.94 -11.18 4.67
C LYS A 70 -3.36 -10.08 5.64
N LEU A 71 -3.84 -8.94 5.13
CA LEU A 71 -4.29 -7.82 5.95
C LEU A 71 -5.68 -8.09 6.54
N LEU A 72 -5.92 -7.57 7.74
CA LEU A 72 -7.21 -7.70 8.41
C LEU A 72 -8.29 -6.86 7.71
N LYS A 73 -9.48 -7.45 7.56
CA LYS A 73 -10.66 -6.77 7.03
C LYS A 73 -11.56 -6.24 8.17
N PRO A 74 -12.36 -5.18 7.94
CA PRO A 74 -12.53 -4.46 6.67
C PRO A 74 -11.34 -3.54 6.35
N PHE A 75 -11.23 -3.15 5.09
CA PHE A 75 -10.29 -2.11 4.67
C PHE A 75 -10.96 -0.74 4.76
N TYR A 76 -10.28 0.20 5.42
CA TYR A 76 -10.64 1.61 5.43
C TYR A 76 -9.68 2.37 4.54
N ALA A 77 -10.19 3.34 3.81
CA ALA A 77 -9.43 4.29 3.02
C ALA A 77 -10.23 5.60 2.97
N TYR A 78 -9.55 6.74 2.84
CA TYR A 78 -10.26 8.03 2.79
C TYR A 78 -11.05 8.19 1.49
N ASN A 79 -10.48 7.79 0.35
CA ASN A 79 -11.14 7.90 -0.95
C ASN A 79 -11.28 6.53 -1.63
N LEU A 80 -11.91 5.56 -0.96
CA LEU A 80 -11.96 4.12 -1.35
C LEU A 80 -12.11 3.83 -2.86
N SER A 81 -12.81 4.69 -3.59
CA SER A 81 -12.94 4.60 -5.04
C SER A 81 -11.61 4.76 -5.79
N PHE A 82 -10.75 5.68 -5.37
CA PHE A 82 -9.41 5.89 -5.91
C PHE A 82 -8.51 4.70 -5.64
N GLU A 83 -8.42 4.18 -4.41
CA GLU A 83 -7.46 3.12 -4.09
C GLU A 83 -7.86 1.78 -4.72
N LYS A 84 -9.17 1.48 -4.77
CA LYS A 84 -9.68 0.34 -5.56
C LYS A 84 -9.32 0.45 -7.03
N ASN A 85 -9.24 1.68 -7.53
CA ASN A 85 -8.90 1.96 -8.90
C ASN A 85 -7.38 1.91 -9.13
N SER A 86 -6.55 2.29 -8.17
CA SER A 86 -5.09 2.26 -8.32
C SER A 86 -4.55 0.83 -8.40
N LEU A 87 -5.23 -0.14 -7.77
CA LEU A 87 -4.90 -1.56 -7.89
C LEU A 87 -5.41 -2.10 -9.25
N LYS A 88 -4.48 -2.29 -10.19
CA LYS A 88 -4.75 -3.00 -11.46
C LYS A 88 -5.12 -4.47 -11.15
N PRO A 89 -6.07 -5.08 -11.87
CA PRO A 89 -6.40 -6.50 -11.72
C PRO A 89 -5.22 -7.42 -12.08
#